data_AF-A0A4Q3CHS3-F1
#
_entry.id   AF-A0A4Q3CHS3-F1
#
_cell.length_a   1.000
_cell.length_b   1.000
_cell.length_c   1.000
_cell.angle_alpha   90.00
_cell.angle_beta   90.00
_cell.angle_gamma   90.00
#
_symmetry.space_group_name_H-M   'P 1'
#
loop_
_entity.id
_entity.type
_entity.pdbx_description
1 polymer ?
#
loop_
_entity_poly.entity_id
_entity_poly.type
_entity_poly.pdbx_seq_one_letter_code
_entity_poly.pdbx_strand_id
1 'polypeptide(L)'
;MKRFFASIAAAALLVPATPALAQDNDQGKARKEMRAGNVLPLREIEGRIIPRMRGFQYLGPAYDSTAMAYRLKFLRGSQVVYVD
;
A
#
# COMPACT_ATOMS: atom_id res chain seq x y z
N MET A 1 58.77 -11.99 24.30
CA MET A 1 58.95 -10.52 24.24
C MET A 1 57.63 -9.84 23.93
N LYS A 2 57.54 -8.51 24.02
CA LYS A 2 56.30 -7.71 23.97
C LYS A 2 56.05 -7.15 22.56
N ARG A 3 54.76 -7.03 22.19
CA ARG A 3 54.11 -5.92 21.44
C ARG A 3 54.08 -5.86 19.89
N PHE A 4 52.84 -5.56 19.42
CA PHE A 4 52.41 -4.89 18.16
C PHE A 4 52.76 -5.62 16.83
N PHE A 5 52.08 -5.46 15.69
CA PHE A 5 50.95 -4.62 15.23
C PHE A 5 49.88 -5.54 14.54
N ALA A 6 48.78 -5.14 13.88
CA ALA A 6 48.11 -3.88 13.53
C ALA A 6 46.58 -4.09 13.38
N SER A 7 45.79 -3.03 13.21
CA SER A 7 44.37 -3.06 12.83
C SER A 7 44.18 -2.91 11.31
N ILE A 8 43.22 -3.61 10.70
CA ILE A 8 42.61 -3.20 9.40
C ILE A 8 41.09 -3.33 9.50
N ALA A 9 40.39 -2.27 9.09
CA ALA A 9 38.94 -2.19 9.16
C ALA A 9 38.28 -2.92 7.98
N ALA A 10 37.23 -3.69 8.25
CA ALA A 10 36.25 -4.10 7.26
C ALA A 10 35.15 -3.02 7.19
N ALA A 11 34.98 -2.39 6.03
CA ALA A 11 34.13 -1.22 5.87
C ALA A 11 32.66 -1.53 6.17
N ALA A 12 32.01 -0.67 6.96
CA ALA A 12 30.56 -0.67 7.06
C ALA A 12 29.96 -0.32 5.70
N LEU A 13 29.17 -1.23 5.13
CA LEU A 13 28.41 -0.99 3.90
C LEU A 13 27.34 0.07 4.17
N LEU A 14 27.69 1.34 3.88
CA LEU A 14 26.74 2.44 3.79
C LEU A 14 25.86 2.24 2.55
N VAL A 15 24.85 1.38 2.68
CA VAL A 15 23.76 1.30 1.71
C VAL A 15 22.98 2.62 1.83
N PRO A 16 22.91 3.46 0.78
CA PRO A 16 22.06 4.65 0.81
C PRO A 16 20.61 4.17 0.84
N ALA A 17 19.96 4.33 1.99
CA ALA A 17 18.52 4.14 2.12
C ALA A 17 17.80 5.25 1.33
N THR A 18 17.54 4.99 0.05
CA THR A 18 16.71 5.87 -0.77
C THR A 18 15.33 5.95 -0.13
N PRO A 19 14.83 7.16 0.19
CA PRO A 19 13.50 7.28 0.76
C PRO A 19 12.49 6.81 -0.28
N ALA A 20 11.67 5.82 0.07
CA ALA A 20 10.60 5.36 -0.78
C ALA A 20 9.58 6.49 -0.96
N LEU A 21 9.64 7.20 -2.10
CA LEU A 21 8.68 8.24 -2.52
C LEU A 21 7.33 7.62 -2.93
N ALA A 22 6.80 6.75 -2.08
CA ALA A 22 5.53 6.07 -2.27
C ALA A 22 4.46 6.66 -1.32
N GLN A 23 3.25 6.80 -1.86
CA GLN A 23 1.98 6.77 -1.12
C GLN A 23 1.44 8.07 -0.49
N ASP A 24 2.21 9.13 -0.29
CA ASP A 24 1.69 10.34 0.42
C ASP A 24 0.70 11.18 -0.41
N ASN A 25 1.06 11.51 -1.66
CA ASN A 25 0.26 12.40 -2.52
C ASN A 25 -1.12 11.83 -2.88
N ASP A 26 -1.20 10.52 -3.15
CA ASP A 26 -2.44 9.88 -3.60
C ASP A 26 -3.45 9.69 -2.46
N GLN A 27 -2.99 9.42 -1.23
CA GLN A 27 -3.87 9.45 -0.06
C GLN A 27 -4.36 10.88 0.25
N GLY A 28 -3.51 11.90 0.06
CA GLY A 28 -3.89 13.30 0.20
C GLY A 28 -5.02 13.70 -0.77
N LYS A 29 -4.87 13.34 -2.05
CA LYS A 29 -5.90 13.54 -3.09
C LYS A 29 -7.19 12.80 -2.77
N ALA A 30 -7.14 11.50 -2.46
CA ALA A 30 -8.33 10.72 -2.11
C ALA A 30 -9.12 11.34 -0.96
N ARG A 31 -8.43 11.78 0.12
CA ARG A 31 -9.06 12.49 1.25
C ARG A 31 -9.66 13.84 0.85
N LYS A 32 -9.08 14.56 -0.11
CA LYS A 32 -9.61 15.82 -0.64
C LYS A 32 -10.88 15.59 -1.45
N GLU A 33 -10.87 14.62 -2.38
CA GLU A 33 -12.03 14.30 -3.23
C GLU A 33 -13.21 13.72 -2.42
N MET A 34 -12.93 12.88 -1.42
CA MET A 34 -13.94 12.44 -0.44
C MET A 34 -14.58 13.62 0.32
N ARG A 35 -13.78 14.60 0.76
CA ARG A 35 -14.27 15.81 1.45
C ARG A 35 -15.05 16.75 0.54
N ALA A 36 -14.78 16.73 -0.76
CA ALA A 36 -15.52 17.48 -1.76
C ALA A 36 -16.87 16.81 -2.13
N GLY A 37 -17.11 15.57 -1.69
CA GLY A 37 -18.31 14.80 -2.05
C GLY A 37 -18.25 14.15 -3.44
N ASN A 38 -17.09 14.21 -4.12
CA ASN A 38 -16.91 13.73 -5.49
C ASN A 38 -16.80 12.18 -5.58
N VAL A 39 -16.47 11.52 -4.46
CA VAL A 39 -16.24 10.07 -4.39
C VAL A 39 -16.93 9.50 -3.15
N LEU A 40 -17.60 8.36 -3.29
CA LEU A 40 -18.22 7.65 -2.16
C LEU A 40 -17.17 7.28 -1.10
N PRO A 41 -17.48 7.41 0.20
CA PRO A 41 -16.57 7.00 1.26
C PRO A 41 -16.23 5.51 1.15
N LEU A 42 -14.96 5.15 1.30
CA LEU A 42 -14.48 3.76 1.23
C LEU A 42 -15.34 2.78 2.06
N ARG A 43 -15.68 3.13 3.30
CA ARG A 43 -16.53 2.29 4.18
C ARG A 43 -17.93 2.01 3.59
N GLU A 44 -18.48 2.95 2.83
CA GLU A 44 -19.78 2.79 2.19
C GLU A 44 -19.68 1.90 0.94
N ILE A 45 -18.59 2.03 0.16
CA ILE A 45 -18.29 1.11 -0.95
C ILE A 45 -18.10 -0.31 -0.40
N GLU A 46 -17.28 -0.49 0.64
CA GLU A 46 -17.07 -1.77 1.33
C GLU A 46 -18.39 -2.37 1.85
N GLY A 47 -19.22 -1.56 2.53
CA GLY A 47 -20.53 -1.99 3.03
C GLY A 47 -21.51 -2.41 1.93
N ARG A 48 -21.37 -1.89 0.70
CA ARG A 48 -22.17 -2.28 -0.47
C ARG A 48 -21.62 -3.54 -1.16
N ILE A 49 -20.30 -3.73 -1.22
CA ILE A 49 -19.68 -4.80 -2.02
C ILE A 49 -19.37 -6.07 -1.20
N ILE A 50 -18.79 -5.95 -0.01
CA ILE A 50 -18.37 -7.10 0.80
C ILE A 50 -19.53 -8.09 1.07
N PRO A 51 -20.77 -7.67 1.40
CA PRO A 51 -21.88 -8.60 1.62
C PRO A 51 -22.32 -9.41 0.39
N ARG A 52 -21.94 -8.95 -0.81
CA ARG A 52 -22.23 -9.61 -2.10
C ARG A 52 -21.13 -10.60 -2.50
N MET A 53 -19.88 -10.35 -2.07
CA MET A 53 -18.70 -11.18 -2.35
C MET A 53 -18.59 -12.40 -1.41
N ARG A 54 -19.70 -13.08 -1.13
CA ARG A 54 -19.71 -14.26 -0.23
C ARG A 54 -18.90 -15.41 -0.83
N GLY A 55 -18.08 -16.06 -0.01
CA GLY A 55 -17.16 -17.10 -0.45
C GLY A 55 -15.84 -16.57 -1.05
N PHE A 56 -15.63 -15.25 -1.04
CA PHE A 56 -14.36 -14.62 -1.34
C PHE A 56 -13.77 -14.04 -0.05
N GLN A 57 -12.45 -14.04 0.09
CA GLN A 57 -11.78 -13.35 1.19
C GLN A 57 -11.39 -11.94 0.75
N TYR A 58 -11.89 -10.92 1.45
CA TYR A 58 -11.50 -9.54 1.20
C TYR A 58 -10.06 -9.30 1.66
N LEU A 59 -9.21 -8.78 0.77
CA LEU A 59 -7.81 -8.47 1.03
C LEU A 59 -7.57 -6.98 1.33
N GLY A 60 -8.53 -6.12 1.00
CA GLY A 60 -8.46 -4.68 1.21
C GLY A 60 -8.60 -3.87 -0.08
N PRO A 61 -8.65 -2.54 0.04
CA PRO A 61 -8.79 -1.62 -1.09
C PRO A 61 -7.43 -1.13 -1.59
N ALA A 62 -7.39 -0.70 -2.85
CA ALA A 62 -6.32 0.14 -3.40
C ALA A 62 -6.96 1.35 -4.09
N TYR A 63 -6.46 2.55 -3.81
CA TYR A 63 -6.89 3.75 -4.53
C TYR A 63 -6.14 3.81 -5.87
N ASP A 64 -6.88 3.97 -6.96
CA ASP A 64 -6.35 4.20 -8.30
C ASP A 64 -6.47 5.70 -8.58
N SER A 65 -5.34 6.42 -8.54
CA SER A 65 -5.29 7.86 -8.73
C SER A 65 -5.51 8.29 -10.19
N THR A 66 -5.43 7.36 -11.15
CA THR A 66 -5.76 7.61 -12.56
C THR A 66 -7.27 7.51 -12.79
N ALA A 67 -7.91 6.49 -12.21
CA ALA A 67 -9.37 6.32 -12.27
C ALA A 67 -10.15 7.15 -11.24
N MET A 68 -9.45 7.78 -10.28
CA MET A 68 -10.02 8.48 -9.12
C MET A 68 -10.96 7.60 -8.26
N ALA A 69 -10.74 6.29 -8.26
CA ALA A 69 -11.64 5.28 -7.72
C ALA A 69 -10.93 4.28 -6.79
N TYR A 70 -11.71 3.50 -6.03
CA TYR A 70 -11.20 2.42 -5.19
C TYR A 70 -11.39 1.06 -5.86
N ARG A 71 -10.28 0.36 -6.14
CA ARG A 71 -10.29 -1.04 -6.56
C ARG A 71 -10.21 -1.94 -5.33
N LEU A 72 -11.27 -2.71 -5.08
CA LEU A 72 -11.35 -3.69 -4.01
C LEU A 72 -10.70 -5.01 -4.43
N LYS A 73 -9.86 -5.59 -3.57
CA LYS A 73 -9.15 -6.84 -3.83
C LYS A 73 -9.77 -7.99 -3.04
N PHE A 74 -10.00 -9.09 -3.73
CA PHE A 74 -10.58 -10.31 -3.17
C PHE A 74 -9.75 -11.54 -3.57
N LEU A 75 -9.79 -12.58 -2.75
CA LEU A 75 -9.21 -13.89 -3.05
C LEU A 75 -10.34 -14.91 -3.24
N ARG A 76 -10.29 -15.68 -4.33
CA ARG A 76 -11.17 -16.82 -4.62
C ARG A 76 -10.32 -18.07 -4.79
N GLY A 77 -10.21 -18.89 -3.74
CA GLY A 77 -9.26 -19.99 -3.71
C GLY A 77 -7.83 -19.46 -3.80
N SER A 78 -7.14 -19.72 -4.92
CA SER A 78 -5.80 -19.20 -5.21
C SER A 78 -5.76 -17.97 -6.13
N GLN A 79 -6.91 -17.53 -6.66
CA GLN A 79 -6.98 -16.43 -7.62
C GLN A 79 -7.31 -15.09 -6.96
N VAL A 80 -6.53 -14.05 -7.24
CA VAL A 80 -6.89 -12.66 -6.89
C VAL A 80 -7.89 -12.12 -7.91
N VAL A 81 -8.98 -11.55 -7.41
CA VAL A 81 -10.06 -10.92 -8.18
C VAL A 81 -10.16 -9.47 -7.76
N TYR A 82 -10.39 -8.59 -8.73
CA TYR A 82 -10.52 -7.15 -8.55
C TYR A 82 -11.96 -6.73 -8.83
N VAL A 83 -12.45 -5.74 -8.08
CA VAL A 83 -13.75 -5.09 -8.30
C VAL A 83 -13.52 -3.58 -8.21
N ASP A 84 -13.91 -2.84 -9.23
CA ASP A 84 -13.92 -1.38 -9.31
C ASP A 84 -15.33 -0.84 -9.63
#